data_AF-A0A182NV09-F1
#
_entry.id   AF-A0A182NV09-F1
#
_cell.length_a   1.000
_cell.length_b   1.000
_cell.length_c   1.000
_cell.angle_alpha   90.00
_cell.angle_beta   90.00
_cell.angle_gamma   90.00
#
_symmetry.space_group_name_H-M   'P 1'
#
loop_
_entity.id
_entity.type
_entity.pdbx_description
1 polymer ?
#
loop_
_entity_poly.entity_id
_entity_poly.type
_entity_poly.pdbx_seq_one_letter_code
_entity_poly.pdbx_strand_id
1 'polypeptide(L)'
;MEEKVDRKIQEMLEQEIIEPVTGPPEWISPMVVVPKGKDDIRLCINMRYPNQAIQREHYPLPMIDTLLNKLKGAKYFSKLDITSAFYHIELHHQSRGITTFMTSRGLMRFRRLMFGINCAPEIFQRSPIGIEMKQLKMKMRLKSRKANYTLTGKDVQNRLPSQSATKL
;
A
#
# COMPACT_ATOMS: atom_id res chain seq x y z
N MET A 1 -4.04 -21.04 -14.87
CA MET A 1 -3.89 -20.22 -13.64
C MET A 1 -2.49 -19.62 -13.59
N GLU A 2 -1.46 -20.41 -13.90
CA GLU A 2 -0.06 -19.99 -14.02
C GLU A 2 0.15 -18.79 -14.96
N GLU A 3 -0.42 -18.81 -16.18
CA GLU A 3 -0.33 -17.66 -17.12
C GLU A 3 -0.88 -16.34 -16.52
N LYS A 4 -1.96 -16.41 -15.72
CA LYS A 4 -2.50 -15.23 -15.03
C LYS A 4 -1.53 -14.72 -13.96
N VAL A 5 -0.85 -15.62 -13.27
CA VAL A 5 0.17 -15.31 -12.26
C VAL A 5 1.38 -14.64 -12.91
N ASP A 6 1.90 -15.23 -13.98
CA ASP A 6 3.06 -14.69 -14.70
C ASP A 6 2.76 -13.31 -15.29
N ARG A 7 1.58 -13.12 -15.89
CA ARG A 7 1.12 -11.79 -16.34
C ARG A 7 1.09 -10.80 -15.17
N LYS A 8 0.60 -11.21 -14.00
CA LYS A 8 0.52 -10.32 -12.83
C LYS A 8 1.88 -9.96 -12.27
N ILE A 9 2.82 -10.91 -12.23
CA ILE A 9 4.21 -10.67 -11.85
C ILE A 9 4.86 -9.69 -12.84
N GLN A 10 4.64 -9.88 -14.14
CA GLN A 10 5.17 -8.99 -15.18
C GLN A 10 4.64 -7.56 -15.03
N GLU A 11 3.33 -7.38 -14.84
CA GLU A 11 2.73 -6.07 -14.54
C GLU A 11 3.37 -5.40 -13.32
N MET A 12 3.63 -6.18 -12.25
CA MET A 12 4.22 -5.66 -11.02
C MET A 12 5.70 -5.30 -11.17
N LEU A 13 6.45 -6.02 -12.02
CA LEU A 13 7.83 -5.68 -12.39
C LEU A 13 7.88 -4.38 -13.19
N GLU A 14 7.02 -4.24 -14.21
CA GLU A 14 6.94 -3.03 -15.05
C GLU A 14 6.53 -1.80 -14.24
N GLN A 15 5.71 -1.99 -13.20
CA GLN A 15 5.32 -0.92 -12.29
C GLN A 15 6.36 -0.65 -11.20
N GLU A 16 7.49 -1.38 -11.16
CA GLU A 16 8.52 -1.32 -10.12
C GLU A 16 7.98 -1.57 -8.70
N ILE A 17 6.92 -2.39 -8.57
CA ILE A 17 6.36 -2.81 -7.28
C ILE A 17 7.23 -3.90 -6.67
N ILE A 18 7.71 -4.82 -7.51
CA ILE A 18 8.61 -5.91 -7.14
C ILE A 18 9.89 -5.83 -7.97
N GLU A 19 10.94 -6.45 -7.46
CA GLU A 19 12.23 -6.60 -8.13
C GLU A 19 12.79 -8.01 -7.90
N PRO A 20 13.56 -8.55 -8.87
CA PRO A 20 14.22 -9.83 -8.69
C PRO A 20 15.29 -9.76 -7.59
N VAL A 21 15.47 -10.87 -6.88
CA VAL A 21 16.50 -11.01 -5.85
C VAL A 21 17.71 -11.74 -6.43
N THR A 22 18.90 -11.16 -6.22
CA THR A 22 20.18 -11.81 -6.50
C THR A 22 20.82 -12.26 -5.19
N GLY A 23 21.37 -13.48 -5.17
CA GLY A 23 22.02 -14.06 -3.99
C GLY A 23 21.07 -14.74 -3.00
N PRO A 24 21.60 -15.19 -1.85
CA PRO A 24 20.81 -15.92 -0.86
C PRO A 24 19.84 -14.98 -0.13
N PRO A 25 18.53 -15.29 -0.11
CA PRO A 25 17.56 -14.49 0.62
C PRO A 25 17.59 -14.80 2.12
N GLU A 26 17.48 -13.78 2.95
CA GLU A 26 17.36 -13.94 4.40
C GLU A 26 15.97 -14.45 4.81
N TRP A 27 14.94 -14.06 4.05
CA TRP A 27 13.55 -14.43 4.26
C TRP A 27 12.97 -15.02 2.99
N ILE A 28 12.11 -16.03 3.09
CA ILE A 28 11.29 -16.49 1.97
C ILE A 28 9.89 -16.77 2.49
N SER A 29 8.91 -16.03 1.97
CA SER A 29 7.51 -16.24 2.28
C SER A 29 6.78 -16.89 1.09
N PRO A 30 5.88 -17.86 1.32
CA PRO A 30 5.12 -18.47 0.25
C PRO A 30 4.11 -17.48 -0.34
N MET A 31 3.99 -17.49 -1.66
CA MET A 31 2.96 -16.75 -2.39
C MET A 31 1.67 -17.57 -2.46
N VAL A 32 0.54 -16.89 -2.23
CA VAL A 32 -0.82 -17.43 -2.30
C VAL A 32 -1.58 -16.66 -3.37
N VAL A 33 -2.22 -17.37 -4.29
CA VAL A 33 -3.02 -16.77 -5.35
C VAL A 33 -4.49 -16.82 -4.95
N VAL A 34 -5.12 -15.66 -4.89
CA VAL A 34 -6.55 -15.54 -4.53
C VAL A 34 -7.33 -15.05 -5.76
N PRO A 35 -8.38 -15.77 -6.20
CA PRO A 35 -9.24 -15.31 -7.28
C PRO A 35 -9.91 -13.97 -6.92
N LYS A 36 -9.97 -13.05 -7.89
CA LYS A 36 -10.67 -11.78 -7.76
C LYS A 36 -11.65 -11.65 -8.92
N GLY A 37 -12.89 -12.05 -8.68
CA GLY A 37 -13.88 -12.18 -9.75
C GLY A 37 -13.52 -13.32 -10.70
N LYS A 38 -14.07 -13.30 -11.93
CA LYS A 38 -13.88 -14.38 -12.90
C LYS A 38 -12.49 -14.35 -13.57
N ASP A 39 -11.98 -13.14 -13.85
CA ASP A 39 -10.82 -12.99 -14.74
C ASP A 39 -9.55 -12.41 -14.11
N ASP A 40 -9.63 -11.90 -12.88
CA ASP A 40 -8.50 -11.27 -12.17
C ASP A 40 -8.04 -12.11 -10.96
N ILE A 41 -6.82 -11.87 -10.51
CA ILE A 41 -6.21 -12.54 -9.37
C ILE A 41 -5.52 -11.54 -8.45
N ARG A 42 -5.39 -11.89 -7.17
CA ARG A 42 -4.55 -11.21 -6.19
C ARG A 42 -3.39 -12.10 -5.81
N LEU A 43 -2.19 -11.57 -5.87
CA LEU A 43 -1.01 -12.18 -5.29
C LEU A 43 -0.90 -11.74 -3.83
N CYS A 44 -1.02 -12.68 -2.92
CA CYS A 44 -0.91 -12.47 -1.48
C CYS A 44 0.33 -13.18 -0.97
N ILE A 45 1.18 -12.49 -0.21
CA ILE A 45 2.34 -13.12 0.41
C ILE A 45 2.00 -13.47 1.85
N ASN A 46 2.31 -14.69 2.28
CA ASN A 46 2.04 -15.11 3.65
C ASN A 46 3.06 -14.49 4.62
N MET A 47 2.70 -13.35 5.19
CA MET A 47 3.53 -12.58 6.14
C MET A 47 3.35 -13.00 7.60
N ARG A 48 2.79 -14.18 7.91
CA ARG A 48 2.50 -14.57 9.30
C ARG A 48 3.75 -14.57 10.20
N TYR A 49 4.87 -15.10 9.72
CA TYR A 49 6.14 -15.11 10.46
C TYR A 49 6.92 -13.80 10.34
N PRO A 50 7.11 -13.22 9.13
CA PRO A 50 7.69 -11.89 8.98
C PRO A 50 7.08 -10.82 9.89
N ASN A 51 5.76 -10.80 10.01
CA ASN A 51 5.06 -9.82 10.85
C ASN A 51 5.38 -9.94 12.35
N GLN A 52 5.88 -11.09 12.82
CA GLN A 52 6.31 -11.24 14.21
C GLN A 52 7.70 -10.64 14.44
N ALA A 53 8.54 -10.58 13.41
CA ALA A 53 9.86 -9.97 13.46
C ALA A 53 9.83 -8.45 13.24
N ILE A 54 8.81 -7.95 12.55
CA ILE A 54 8.63 -6.50 12.29
C ILE A 54 8.30 -5.77 13.60
N GLN A 55 9.14 -4.78 13.94
CA GLN A 55 8.91 -3.92 15.10
C GLN A 55 7.88 -2.85 14.74
N ARG A 56 6.64 -3.05 15.20
CA ARG A 56 5.54 -2.14 14.91
C ARG A 56 5.60 -0.89 15.78
N GLU A 57 5.72 0.27 15.14
CA GLU A 57 5.42 1.54 15.77
C GLU A 57 3.89 1.74 15.85
N HIS A 58 3.38 2.10 17.03
CA HIS A 58 1.96 2.38 17.21
C HIS A 58 1.67 3.85 16.91
N TYR A 59 1.12 4.13 15.73
CA TYR A 59 0.64 5.47 15.40
C TYR A 59 -0.76 5.68 15.97
N PRO A 60 -1.00 6.72 16.81
CA PRO A 60 -2.29 6.93 17.44
C PRO A 60 -3.35 7.29 16.40
N LEU A 61 -4.30 6.38 16.21
CA LEU A 61 -5.49 6.62 15.43
C LEU A 61 -6.48 7.46 16.25
N PRO A 62 -7.08 8.52 15.66
CA PRO A 62 -8.14 9.25 16.34
C PRO A 62 -9.34 8.32 16.57
N MET A 63 -9.94 8.40 17.75
CA MET A 63 -11.16 7.67 18.06
C MET A 63 -12.29 8.04 17.08
N ILE A 64 -13.13 7.06 16.74
CA ILE A 64 -14.24 7.23 15.80
C ILE A 64 -15.15 8.39 16.25
N ASP A 65 -15.45 8.51 17.55
CA ASP A 65 -16.30 9.59 18.07
C ASP A 65 -15.69 10.98 17.83
N THR A 66 -14.38 11.12 18.02
CA THR A 66 -13.66 12.37 17.71
C THR A 66 -13.75 12.70 16.23
N LEU A 67 -13.70 11.69 15.35
CA LEU A 67 -13.86 11.87 13.91
C LEU A 67 -15.31 12.26 13.56
N LEU A 68 -16.31 11.58 14.12
CA LEU A 68 -17.73 11.86 13.89
C LEU A 68 -18.13 13.24 14.40
N ASN A 69 -17.62 13.67 15.56
CA ASN A 69 -17.83 15.01 16.09
C ASN A 69 -17.26 16.08 15.16
N LYS A 70 -16.09 15.84 14.53
CA LYS A 70 -15.53 16.75 13.51
C LYS A 70 -16.37 16.81 12.22
N LEU A 71 -17.16 15.78 11.96
CA LEU A 71 -18.07 15.68 10.82
C LEU A 71 -19.48 16.22 11.11
N LYS A 72 -19.82 16.44 12.38
CA LYS A 72 -21.13 16.96 12.80
C LYS A 72 -21.35 18.35 12.19
N GLY A 73 -22.50 18.53 11.53
CA GLY A 73 -22.83 19.77 10.81
C GLY A 73 -22.29 19.87 9.38
N ALA A 74 -21.56 18.87 8.87
CA ALA A 74 -21.19 18.82 7.47
C ALA A 74 -22.41 18.57 6.58
N LYS A 75 -22.65 19.48 5.62
CA LYS A 75 -23.76 19.38 4.64
C LYS A 75 -23.42 18.50 3.43
N TYR A 76 -22.13 18.33 3.15
CA TYR A 76 -21.62 17.57 2.02
C TYR A 76 -20.46 16.68 2.44
N PHE A 77 -20.45 15.46 1.91
CA PHE A 77 -19.39 14.47 2.11
C PHE A 77 -18.79 14.10 0.75
N SER A 78 -17.47 13.96 0.73
CA SER A 78 -16.73 13.45 -0.42
C SER A 78 -16.02 12.16 -0.03
N LYS A 79 -16.12 11.17 -0.92
CA LYS A 79 -15.35 9.94 -0.81
C LYS A 79 -14.12 10.06 -1.71
N LEU A 80 -12.96 9.77 -1.12
CA LEU A 80 -11.68 9.72 -1.81
C LEU A 80 -11.18 8.29 -1.76
N ASP A 81 -11.17 7.63 -2.91
CA ASP A 81 -10.66 6.27 -3.05
C ASP A 81 -9.30 6.34 -3.79
N ILE A 82 -8.24 5.87 -3.14
CA ILE A 82 -6.92 5.68 -3.77
C ILE A 82 -6.76 4.22 -4.11
N THR A 83 -6.64 3.94 -5.41
CA THR A 83 -6.36 2.60 -5.90
C THR A 83 -4.95 2.17 -5.50
N SER A 84 -4.83 0.97 -4.92
CA SER A 84 -3.55 0.35 -4.55
C SER A 84 -2.65 1.26 -3.71
N ALA A 85 -3.24 1.93 -2.72
CA ALA A 85 -2.61 3.03 -2.00
C ALA A 85 -1.23 2.71 -1.40
N PHE A 86 -1.01 1.48 -0.92
CA PHE A 86 0.28 1.08 -0.34
C PHE A 86 1.41 1.00 -1.38
N TYR A 87 1.11 0.65 -2.63
CA TYR A 87 2.14 0.58 -3.68
C TYR A 87 2.71 1.95 -4.05
N HIS A 88 2.14 3.05 -3.56
CA HIS A 88 2.73 4.39 -3.75
C HIS A 88 3.83 4.71 -2.75
N ILE A 89 4.05 3.86 -1.73
CA ILE A 89 5.05 4.06 -0.68
C ILE A 89 6.25 3.16 -0.97
N GLU A 90 7.43 3.76 -1.16
CA GLU A 90 8.66 3.00 -1.37
C GLU A 90 9.25 2.48 -0.04
N LEU A 91 9.69 1.23 -0.04
CA LEU A 91 10.37 0.59 1.08
C LEU A 91 11.87 0.91 1.04
N HIS A 92 12.42 1.14 2.23
CA HIS A 92 13.85 1.27 2.45
C HIS A 92 14.56 -0.03 2.07
N HIS A 93 15.72 0.07 1.43
CA HIS A 93 16.46 -1.08 0.89
C HIS A 93 16.67 -2.21 1.90
N GLN A 94 17.01 -1.85 3.16
CA GLN A 94 17.19 -2.81 4.26
C GLN A 94 15.92 -3.60 4.59
N SER A 95 14.75 -3.01 4.41
CA SER A 95 13.46 -3.64 4.73
C SER A 95 12.87 -4.43 3.58
N ARG A 96 13.45 -4.38 2.37
CA ARG A 96 12.92 -5.14 1.22
C ARG A 96 13.13 -6.65 1.40
N GLY A 97 14.23 -7.05 2.04
CA GLY A 97 14.59 -8.46 2.24
C GLY A 97 13.50 -9.29 2.92
N ILE A 98 12.83 -8.72 3.93
CA ILE A 98 11.77 -9.41 4.70
C ILE A 98 10.52 -9.72 3.86
N THR A 99 10.35 -9.04 2.73
CA THR A 99 9.21 -9.20 1.80
C THR A 99 9.51 -10.15 0.65
N THR A 100 10.62 -10.89 0.71
CA THR A 100 11.03 -11.81 -0.34
C THR A 100 10.10 -13.01 -0.40
N PHE A 101 9.71 -13.40 -1.62
CA PHE A 101 8.82 -14.51 -1.90
C PHE A 101 9.28 -15.29 -3.12
N MET A 102 8.84 -16.56 -3.19
CA MET A 102 9.17 -17.45 -4.28
C MET A 102 8.07 -17.46 -5.35
N THR A 103 8.49 -17.44 -6.62
CA THR A 103 7.63 -17.53 -7.80
C THR A 103 8.15 -18.62 -8.75
N SER A 104 7.36 -19.00 -9.75
CA SER A 104 7.78 -19.84 -10.89
C SER A 104 9.01 -19.28 -11.62
N ARG A 105 9.21 -17.95 -11.60
CA ARG A 105 10.32 -17.25 -12.25
C ARG A 105 11.53 -17.01 -11.35
N GLY A 106 11.51 -17.54 -10.13
CA GLY A 106 12.56 -17.36 -9.12
C GLY A 106 12.14 -16.46 -7.96
N LEU A 107 13.13 -15.95 -7.24
CA LEU A 107 12.93 -15.13 -6.05
C LEU A 107 12.68 -13.67 -6.40
N MET A 108 11.62 -13.11 -5.83
CA MET A 108 11.21 -11.72 -6.00
C MET A 108 11.05 -11.08 -4.63
N ARG A 109 11.26 -9.76 -4.53
CA ARG A 109 10.98 -8.98 -3.30
C ARG A 109 10.23 -7.72 -3.63
N PHE A 110 9.51 -7.16 -2.65
CA PHE A 110 8.80 -5.91 -2.84
C PHE A 110 9.73 -4.71 -2.66
N ARG A 111 9.66 -3.78 -3.62
CA ARG A 111 10.28 -2.46 -3.54
C ARG A 111 9.34 -1.45 -2.89
N ARG A 112 8.03 -1.67 -2.97
CA ARG A 112 6.98 -0.81 -2.41
C ARG A 112 6.19 -1.54 -1.33
N LEU A 113 5.54 -0.79 -0.45
CA LEU A 113 4.78 -1.34 0.67
C LEU A 113 3.65 -2.23 0.16
N MET A 114 3.60 -3.47 0.63
CA MET A 114 2.63 -4.46 0.18
C MET A 114 1.51 -4.70 1.20
N PHE A 115 0.41 -5.26 0.72
CA PHE A 115 -0.68 -5.71 1.57
C PHE A 115 -0.26 -6.91 2.41
N GLY A 116 -0.77 -7.00 3.64
CA GLY A 116 -0.50 -8.10 4.57
C GLY A 116 0.62 -7.85 5.57
N ILE A 117 1.36 -6.74 5.44
CA ILE A 117 2.29 -6.27 6.49
C ILE A 117 1.48 -5.63 7.63
N ASN A 118 1.80 -5.97 8.88
CA ASN A 118 1.08 -5.52 10.06
C ASN A 118 1.19 -4.00 10.34
N CYS A 119 2.32 -3.37 10.02
CA CYS A 119 2.58 -1.94 10.21
C CYS A 119 2.24 -1.06 8.98
N ALA A 120 1.74 -1.66 7.90
CA ALA A 120 1.41 -0.93 6.67
C ALA A 120 0.38 0.21 6.89
N PRO A 121 -0.69 0.05 7.71
CA PRO A 121 -1.63 1.14 7.96
C PRO A 121 -1.00 2.35 8.65
N GLU A 122 -0.10 2.14 9.62
CA GLU A 122 0.61 3.20 10.35
C GLU A 122 1.58 3.93 9.43
N ILE A 123 2.36 3.18 8.66
CA ILE A 123 3.24 3.73 7.64
C ILE A 123 2.44 4.61 6.67
N PHE A 124 1.29 4.12 6.20
CA PHE A 124 0.45 4.88 5.28
C PHE A 124 -0.04 6.19 5.90
N GLN A 125 -0.44 6.18 7.17
CA GLN A 125 -0.93 7.37 7.86
C GLN A 125 0.16 8.43 8.11
N ARG A 126 1.41 8.00 8.30
CA ARG A 126 2.58 8.86 8.46
C ARG A 126 3.12 9.36 7.12
N SER A 127 2.90 8.61 6.04
CA SER A 127 3.41 8.98 4.73
C SER A 127 2.88 10.34 4.26
N PRO A 128 3.62 11.08 3.40
CA PRO A 128 3.14 12.31 2.80
C PRO A 128 1.77 12.16 2.12
N ILE A 129 1.50 11.00 1.50
CA ILE A 129 0.20 10.65 0.92
C ILE A 129 -0.89 10.67 1.99
N GLY A 130 -0.66 9.99 3.11
CA GLY A 130 -1.61 9.95 4.23
C GLY A 130 -1.86 11.31 4.86
N ILE A 131 -0.83 12.15 4.96
CA ILE A 131 -0.93 13.51 5.47
C ILE A 131 -1.71 14.41 4.50
N GLU A 132 -1.38 14.38 3.21
CA GLU A 132 -2.07 15.16 2.19
C GLU A 132 -3.54 14.74 2.09
N MET A 133 -3.85 13.45 2.22
CA MET A 133 -5.24 12.98 2.31
C MET A 133 -5.99 13.59 3.50
N LYS A 134 -5.35 13.71 4.67
CA LYS A 134 -5.97 14.38 5.84
C LYS A 134 -6.26 15.85 5.52
N GLN A 135 -5.32 16.54 4.87
CA GLN A 135 -5.49 17.95 4.46
C GLN A 135 -6.59 18.12 3.40
N LEU A 136 -6.64 17.25 2.39
CA LEU A 136 -7.61 17.34 1.31
C LEU A 136 -9.03 17.09 1.83
N LYS A 137 -9.22 16.12 2.75
CA LYS A 137 -10.49 15.93 3.47
C LYS A 137 -10.92 17.20 4.22
N MET A 138 -9.98 17.89 4.88
CA MET A 138 -10.25 19.14 5.59
C MET A 138 -10.62 20.29 4.64
N LYS A 139 -9.97 20.39 3.47
CA LYS A 139 -10.30 21.39 2.43
C LYS A 139 -11.64 21.12 1.74
N MET A 140 -12.01 19.86 1.53
CA MET A 140 -13.32 19.49 0.97
C MET A 140 -14.48 19.89 1.89
N ARG A 141 -14.28 19.92 3.21
CA ARG A 141 -15.25 20.45 4.19
C ARG A 141 -15.70 21.90 3.89
N LEU A 142 -14.85 22.71 3.26
CA LEU A 142 -15.11 24.11 2.96
C LEU A 142 -15.86 24.33 1.63
N LYS A 143 -15.99 23.31 0.77
CA LYS A 143 -16.60 23.46 -0.56
C LYS A 143 -17.97 22.78 -0.63
N SER A 144 -19.03 23.55 -0.92
CA SER A 144 -20.45 23.12 -0.97
C SER A 144 -20.83 22.20 -2.16
N ARG A 145 -19.95 21.31 -2.64
CA ARG A 145 -20.27 20.40 -3.76
C ARG A 145 -19.96 18.95 -3.41
N LYS A 146 -20.92 18.04 -3.69
CA LYS A 146 -20.68 16.59 -3.70
C LYS A 146 -19.78 16.28 -4.89
N ALA A 147 -18.68 15.58 -4.65
CA ALA A 147 -17.87 15.00 -5.70
C ALA A 147 -17.15 13.76 -5.18
N ASN A 148 -17.19 12.70 -5.99
CA ASN A 148 -16.40 11.50 -5.79
C ASN A 148 -15.09 11.70 -6.56
N TYR A 149 -13.97 11.58 -5.87
CA TYR A 149 -12.66 11.72 -6.47
C TYR A 149 -11.95 10.38 -6.39
N THR A 150 -11.55 9.86 -7.53
CA THR A 150 -10.64 8.71 -7.63
C THR A 150 -9.30 9.25 -8.03
N LEU A 151 -8.28 9.07 -7.19
CA LEU A 151 -6.91 9.43 -7.54
C LEU A 151 -6.20 8.19 -8.07
N THR A 152 -5.68 8.28 -9.29
CA THR A 152 -4.88 7.21 -9.88
C THR A 152 -3.41 7.38 -9.50
N GLY A 153 -2.61 6.32 -9.63
CA GLY A 153 -1.22 6.33 -9.19
C GLY A 153 -0.37 7.45 -9.80
N LYS A 154 -0.62 7.81 -11.06
CA LYS A 154 0.08 8.90 -11.74
C LYS A 154 -0.25 10.28 -11.16
N ASP A 155 -1.50 10.49 -10.72
CA ASP A 155 -1.93 11.75 -10.11
C ASP A 155 -1.33 11.99 -8.73
N VAL A 156 -1.08 10.89 -7.99
CA VAL A 156 -0.48 10.90 -6.66
C VAL A 156 1.04 11.14 -6.76
N GLN A 157 1.72 10.45 -7.69
CA GLN A 157 3.16 10.59 -7.89
C GLN A 157 3.58 11.98 -8.38
N ASN A 158 2.77 12.62 -9.24
CA ASN A 158 3.07 13.96 -9.78
C ASN A 158 2.81 15.11 -8.79
N ARG A 159 2.00 14.91 -7.74
CA ARG A 159 1.65 15.95 -6.77
C ARG A 159 2.53 15.95 -5.52
N LEU A 160 3.23 14.85 -5.26
CA LEU A 160 3.95 14.66 -4.00
C LEU A 160 5.47 14.80 -4.19
N PRO A 161 6.17 15.47 -3.25
CA PRO A 161 7.62 15.59 -3.27
C PRO A 161 8.28 14.20 -3.15
N SER A 162 9.52 14.10 -3.64
CA SER A 162 10.31 12.85 -3.62
C SER A 162 10.23 12.18 -2.24
N GLN A 163 9.69 10.96 -2.20
CA GLN A 163 9.43 10.27 -0.96
C GLN A 163 10.74 9.71 -0.37
N SER A 164 10.99 9.98 0.91
CA SER A 164 12.02 9.25 1.67
C SER A 164 11.56 7.81 1.87
N ALA A 165 12.42 6.83 1.53
CA ALA A 165 12.08 5.41 1.63
C ALA A 165 11.75 4.99 3.08
N THR A 166 10.70 4.17 3.26
CA THR A 166 10.20 3.81 4.59
C THR A 166 10.77 2.50 5.10
N LYS A 167 11.31 2.51 6.33
CA LYS A 167 11.78 1.32 7.03
C LYS A 167 10.59 0.57 7.68
N LEU A 168 10.55 -0.74 7.49
CA LEU A 168 9.69 -1.69 8.23
C LEU A 168 10.30 -2.03 9.58
#